data_AF-A0A6A5AEB3-F1
#
_entry.id   AF-A0A6A5AEB3-F1
#
_cell.length_a   1.000
_cell.length_b   1.000
_cell.length_c   1.000
_cell.angle_alpha   90.00
_cell.angle_beta   90.00
_cell.angle_gamma   90.00
#
_symmetry.space_group_name_H-M   'P 1'
#
loop_
_entity.id
_entity.type
_entity.pdbx_description
1 polymer ?
#
loop_
_entity_poly.entity_id
_entity_poly.type
_entity_poly.pdbx_seq_one_letter_code
_entity_poly.pdbx_strand_id
1 'polypeptide(L)'
;MHISEEMLEALKTKTEINVVQLAKTWKGYAVDEQPVYADVAANLRICLSTAAGPVNLPGVQLCYVLSRSDSLLVSRYALQSIGIDLNHLLEQVAQHQSHEDGDDVGVPDEDEDIAFGVATRRLQGGEQDLDKLDEDAAVSLLEKAFETLKIKDTGKYVKTHKLKDIVMQA
;
A
#
# COMPACT_ATOMS: atom_id res chain seq x y z
N MET A 1 -7.49 -8.04 12.46
CA MET A 1 -8.19 -6.74 12.47
C MET A 1 -7.90 -6.05 13.78
N HIS A 2 -8.02 -4.72 13.85
CA HIS A 2 -7.94 -4.04 15.14
C HIS A 2 -8.95 -2.91 15.29
N ILE A 3 -9.29 -2.62 16.54
CA ILE A 3 -10.15 -1.51 16.99
C ILE A 3 -9.46 -0.76 18.13
N SER A 4 -9.92 0.45 18.40
CA SER A 4 -9.46 1.21 19.56
C SER A 4 -10.11 0.75 20.86
N GLU A 5 -9.47 1.04 21.99
CA GLU A 5 -10.08 0.90 23.32
C GLU A 5 -11.36 1.73 23.45
N GLU A 6 -11.35 2.97 22.96
CA GLU A 6 -12.53 3.84 22.99
C GLU A 6 -13.71 3.26 22.20
N MET A 7 -13.44 2.69 21.03
CA MET A 7 -14.43 1.99 20.22
C MET A 7 -14.97 0.77 20.96
N LEU A 8 -14.12 0.00 21.64
CA LEU A 8 -14.57 -1.15 22.42
C LEU A 8 -15.53 -0.71 23.53
N GLU A 9 -15.19 0.33 24.29
CA GLU A 9 -16.05 0.84 25.36
C GLU A 9 -17.37 1.39 24.80
N ALA A 10 -17.33 2.13 23.69
CA ALA A 10 -18.53 2.60 23.02
C ALA A 10 -19.43 1.43 22.56
N LEU A 11 -18.85 0.35 22.03
CA LEU A 11 -19.61 -0.81 21.59
C LEU A 11 -20.21 -1.58 22.78
N LYS A 12 -19.51 -1.70 23.92
CA LYS A 12 -20.02 -2.36 25.13
C LYS A 12 -21.30 -1.71 25.66
N THR A 13 -21.47 -0.40 25.48
CA THR A 13 -22.70 0.30 25.90
C THR A 13 -23.92 -0.06 25.06
N LYS A 14 -23.71 -0.52 23.81
CA LYS A 14 -24.78 -0.80 22.84
C LYS A 14 -25.12 -2.27 22.76
N THR A 15 -24.15 -3.15 23.00
CA THR A 15 -24.31 -4.60 22.79
C THR A 15 -23.37 -5.37 23.72
N GLU A 16 -23.77 -6.58 24.09
CA GLU A 16 -22.92 -7.51 24.82
C GLU A 16 -21.80 -8.02 23.90
N ILE A 17 -20.55 -7.71 24.24
CA ILE A 17 -19.37 -8.07 23.47
C ILE A 17 -18.57 -9.10 24.23
N ASN A 18 -18.25 -10.19 23.55
CA ASN A 18 -17.32 -11.17 24.07
C ASN A 18 -15.87 -10.65 23.92
N VAL A 19 -15.32 -10.19 25.05
CA VAL A 19 -13.94 -9.75 25.17
C VAL A 19 -13.07 -10.92 25.62
N VAL A 20 -11.98 -11.16 24.91
CA VAL A 20 -11.04 -12.24 25.11
C VAL A 20 -9.70 -11.66 25.58
N GLN A 21 -9.26 -12.06 26.76
CA GLN A 21 -7.90 -11.79 27.21
C GLN A 21 -6.93 -12.68 26.44
N LEU A 22 -5.92 -12.09 25.81
CA LEU A 22 -4.90 -12.87 25.11
C LEU A 22 -3.95 -13.50 26.12
N ALA A 23 -3.64 -14.79 25.93
CA ALA A 23 -2.69 -15.49 26.80
C ALA A 23 -1.27 -14.91 26.72
N LYS A 24 -0.96 -14.21 25.63
CA LYS A 24 0.30 -13.50 25.40
C LYS A 24 0.01 -12.20 24.67
N THR A 25 0.70 -11.13 25.05
CA THR A 25 0.69 -9.86 24.32
C THR A 25 1.01 -10.08 22.86
N TRP A 26 0.07 -9.72 22.00
CA TRP A 26 0.26 -9.73 20.57
C TRP A 26 1.04 -8.47 20.17
N LYS A 27 2.05 -8.64 19.30
CA LYS A 27 2.86 -7.54 18.77
C LYS A 27 2.66 -7.47 17.25
N GLY A 28 2.24 -6.31 16.77
CA GLY A 28 2.18 -5.93 15.36
C GLY A 28 3.10 -4.77 15.05
N TYR A 29 3.11 -4.37 13.78
CA TYR A 29 3.84 -3.21 13.29
C TYR A 29 2.87 -2.34 12.49
N ALA A 30 2.88 -1.04 12.76
CA ALA A 30 2.21 -0.04 11.94
C ALA A 30 3.03 0.20 10.65
N VAL A 31 2.49 1.03 9.76
CA VAL A 31 3.08 1.32 8.44
C VAL A 31 4.46 2.00 8.59
N ASP A 32 4.65 2.79 9.63
CA ASP A 32 5.90 3.47 9.99
C ASP A 32 6.89 2.57 10.78
N GLU A 33 6.68 1.26 10.75
CA GLU A 33 7.41 0.26 11.52
C GLU A 33 7.30 0.42 13.04
N GLN A 34 6.44 1.32 13.53
CA GLN A 34 6.27 1.49 14.96
C GLN A 34 5.56 0.27 15.55
N PRO A 35 6.12 -0.36 16.60
CA PRO A 35 5.53 -1.56 17.17
C PRO A 35 4.24 -1.21 17.91
N VAL A 36 3.23 -2.05 17.69
CA VAL A 36 1.90 -1.91 18.28
C VAL A 36 1.61 -3.18 19.08
N TYR A 37 0.93 -3.02 20.22
CA TYR A 37 0.71 -4.12 21.17
C TYR A 37 -0.77 -4.24 21.49
N ALA A 38 -1.23 -5.48 21.65
CA ALA A 38 -2.58 -5.81 22.10
C ALA A 38 -2.52 -6.91 23.15
N ASP A 39 -3.16 -6.69 24.29
CA ASP A 39 -3.36 -7.70 25.33
C ASP A 39 -4.78 -8.27 25.32
N VAL A 40 -5.69 -7.58 24.64
CA VAL A 40 -7.11 -7.87 24.62
C VAL A 40 -7.58 -7.95 23.17
N ALA A 41 -8.53 -8.85 22.92
CA ALA A 41 -9.26 -8.91 21.66
C ALA A 41 -10.76 -8.95 21.91
N ALA A 42 -11.55 -8.55 20.93
CA ALA A 42 -13.00 -8.60 20.95
C ALA A 42 -13.50 -9.42 19.77
N ASN A 43 -14.46 -10.31 20.04
CA ASN A 43 -15.15 -11.08 19.02
C ASN A 43 -16.35 -10.27 18.50
N LEU A 44 -16.26 -9.80 17.26
CA LEU A 44 -17.23 -8.88 16.68
C LEU A 44 -17.84 -9.45 15.39
N ARG A 45 -19.14 -9.25 15.20
CA ARG A 45 -19.77 -9.36 13.88
C ARG A 45 -19.79 -7.97 13.26
N ILE A 46 -19.23 -7.85 12.07
CA ILE A 46 -18.95 -6.56 11.46
C ILE A 46 -19.82 -6.39 10.22
N CYS A 47 -20.55 -5.28 10.20
CA CYS A 47 -21.31 -4.82 9.06
C CYS A 47 -20.70 -3.52 8.55
N LEU A 48 -20.23 -3.51 7.31
CA LEU A 48 -19.72 -2.34 6.61
C LEU A 48 -20.89 -1.64 5.93
N SER A 49 -21.12 -0.37 6.24
CA SER A 49 -22.09 0.44 5.51
C SER A 49 -21.42 1.00 4.25
N THR A 50 -21.83 0.55 3.08
CA THR A 50 -21.28 1.02 1.79
C THR A 50 -22.32 1.79 1.00
N ALA A 51 -21.90 2.53 -0.03
CA ALA A 51 -22.81 3.24 -0.92
C ALA A 51 -23.77 2.30 -1.68
N ALA A 52 -23.37 1.04 -1.93
CA ALA A 52 -24.19 0.01 -2.54
C ALA A 52 -25.11 -0.71 -1.53
N GLY A 53 -25.04 -0.35 -0.24
CA GLY A 53 -25.77 -0.96 0.85
C GLY A 53 -24.88 -1.61 1.92
N PRO A 54 -25.48 -2.14 2.99
CA PRO A 54 -24.75 -2.80 4.07
C PRO A 54 -24.18 -4.16 3.61
N VAL A 55 -22.93 -4.42 3.97
CA VAL A 55 -22.19 -5.66 3.67
C VAL A 55 -21.69 -6.28 4.96
N ASN A 56 -22.08 -7.52 5.23
CA ASN A 56 -21.63 -8.24 6.42
C ASN A 56 -20.35 -9.01 6.15
N LEU A 57 -19.36 -8.87 7.03
CA LEU A 57 -18.23 -9.80 7.04
C LEU A 57 -18.71 -11.19 7.48
N PRO A 58 -18.21 -12.27 6.85
CA PRO A 58 -18.61 -13.62 7.21
C PRO A 58 -18.13 -14.00 8.61
N GLY A 59 -19.02 -14.59 9.41
CA GLY A 59 -18.70 -15.14 10.72
C GLY A 59 -18.37 -14.08 11.79
N VAL A 60 -17.72 -14.54 12.87
CA VAL A 60 -17.24 -13.69 13.96
C VAL A 60 -15.77 -13.37 13.70
N GLN A 61 -15.44 -12.08 13.76
CA GLN A 61 -14.11 -11.56 13.51
C GLN A 61 -13.41 -11.25 14.83
N LEU A 62 -12.19 -11.76 15.00
CA LEU A 62 -11.34 -11.43 16.14
C LEU A 62 -10.66 -10.08 15.88
N CYS A 63 -10.99 -9.08 16.69
CA CYS A 63 -10.45 -7.73 16.60
C CYS A 63 -9.52 -7.46 17.78
N TYR A 64 -8.24 -7.20 17.51
CA TYR A 64 -7.29 -6.78 18.54
C TYR A 64 -7.61 -5.37 19.02
N VAL A 65 -7.56 -5.17 20.33
CA VAL A 65 -7.87 -3.88 20.94
C VAL A 65 -6.56 -3.14 21.18
N LEU A 66 -6.45 -1.94 20.63
CA LEU A 66 -5.25 -1.11 20.68
C LEU A 66 -5.51 0.19 21.41
N SER A 67 -4.58 0.60 22.27
CA SER A 67 -4.73 1.81 23.10
C SER A 67 -4.46 3.12 22.34
N ARG A 68 -3.87 3.08 21.13
CA ARG A 68 -3.40 4.28 20.40
C ARG A 68 -3.81 4.30 18.92
N SER A 69 -5.01 3.86 18.59
CA SER A 69 -5.50 3.91 17.21
C SER A 69 -6.86 4.54 17.16
N ASP A 70 -7.10 5.52 16.29
CA ASP A 70 -8.45 6.06 16.05
C ASP A 70 -9.13 5.38 14.84
N SER A 71 -8.44 4.39 14.24
CA SER A 71 -8.84 3.73 13.01
C SER A 71 -9.21 2.26 13.22
N LEU A 72 -10.28 1.82 12.55
CA LEU A 72 -10.57 0.40 12.35
C LEU A 72 -9.72 -0.12 11.18
N LEU A 73 -8.79 -1.06 11.45
CA LEU A 73 -8.13 -1.80 10.38
C LEU A 73 -8.81 -3.13 10.11
N VAL A 74 -9.37 -3.23 8.90
CA VAL A 74 -9.91 -4.45 8.33
C VAL A 74 -8.78 -5.23 7.65
N SER A 75 -8.68 -6.53 7.90
CA SER A 75 -7.63 -7.34 7.28
C SER A 75 -7.89 -7.51 5.79
N ARG A 76 -6.81 -7.68 5.01
CA ARG A 76 -6.92 -8.03 3.58
C ARG A 76 -7.84 -9.24 3.37
N TYR A 77 -7.65 -10.29 4.17
CA TYR A 77 -8.48 -11.50 4.09
C TYR A 77 -9.96 -11.25 4.37
N ALA A 78 -10.29 -10.35 5.30
CA ALA A 78 -11.67 -9.98 5.55
C ALA A 78 -12.29 -9.23 4.36
N LEU A 79 -11.56 -8.30 3.75
CA LEU A 79 -12.01 -7.60 2.53
C LEU A 79 -12.19 -8.59 1.36
N GLN A 80 -11.23 -9.49 1.14
CA GLN A 80 -11.32 -10.51 0.10
C GLN A 80 -12.51 -11.45 0.31
N SER A 81 -12.86 -11.76 1.57
CA SER A 81 -13.99 -12.63 1.89
C SER A 81 -15.35 -12.06 1.49
N ILE A 82 -15.45 -10.74 1.28
CA ILE A 82 -16.64 -10.06 0.76
C ILE A 82 -16.48 -9.62 -0.70
N GLY A 83 -15.48 -10.16 -1.41
CA GLY A 83 -15.23 -9.88 -2.82
C GLY A 83 -14.45 -8.60 -3.10
N ILE A 84 -13.89 -7.95 -2.07
CA ILE A 84 -13.02 -6.78 -2.25
C ILE A 84 -11.57 -7.25 -2.32
N ASP A 85 -11.07 -7.46 -3.54
CA ASP A 85 -9.66 -7.75 -3.80
C ASP A 85 -8.94 -6.56 -4.41
N LEU A 86 -8.12 -5.88 -3.61
CA LEU A 86 -7.41 -4.67 -4.03
C LEU A 86 -6.48 -4.92 -5.22
N ASN A 87 -5.84 -6.09 -5.31
CA ASN A 87 -4.97 -6.40 -6.43
C ASN A 87 -5.78 -6.43 -7.73
N HIS A 88 -6.92 -7.12 -7.71
CA HIS A 88 -7.80 -7.20 -8.86
C HIS A 88 -8.38 -5.82 -9.25
N LEU A 89 -8.75 -5.02 -8.26
CA LEU A 89 -9.22 -3.64 -8.50
C LEU A 89 -8.14 -2.77 -9.13
N LEU A 90 -6.89 -2.87 -8.67
CA LEU A 90 -5.75 -2.14 -9.24
C LEU A 90 -5.40 -2.62 -10.65
N GLU A 91 -5.47 -3.93 -10.91
CA GLU A 91 -5.29 -4.51 -12.25
C GLU A 91 -6.33 -3.98 -13.23
N GLN A 92 -7.61 -3.93 -12.85
CA GLN A 92 -8.67 -3.36 -13.69
C GLN A 92 -8.37 -1.89 -14.01
N VAL A 93 -7.99 -1.09 -13.03
CA VAL A 93 -7.64 0.33 -13.25
C VAL A 93 -6.47 0.47 -14.23
N ALA A 94 -5.42 -0.35 -14.08
CA ALA A 94 -4.27 -0.33 -14.99
C ALA A 94 -4.64 -0.74 -16.43
N GLN A 95 -5.50 -1.75 -16.59
CA GLN A 95 -5.98 -2.19 -17.90
C GLN A 95 -6.85 -1.12 -18.57
N HIS A 96 -7.76 -0.49 -17.84
CA HIS A 96 -8.60 0.58 -18.36
C HIS A 96 -7.78 1.81 -18.79
N GLN A 97 -6.70 2.16 -18.08
CA GLN A 97 -5.77 3.21 -18.51
C GLN A 97 -4.98 2.88 -19.79
N SER A 98 -4.87 1.59 -20.16
CA SER A 98 -4.17 1.15 -21.37
C SER A 98 -5.05 1.03 -22.62
N HIS A 99 -6.38 1.11 -22.45
CA HIS A 99 -7.37 0.87 -23.51
C HIS A 99 -8.24 2.09 -23.81
N GLU A 100 -7.94 3.25 -23.24
CA GLU A 100 -8.45 4.51 -23.80
C GLU A 100 -7.63 4.80 -25.06
N ASP A 101 -8.28 4.60 -26.22
CA ASP A 101 -7.83 5.10 -27.52
C ASP A 101 -7.33 6.53 -27.34
N GLY A 102 -6.02 6.72 -27.56
CA GLY A 102 -5.37 8.01 -27.55
C GLY A 102 -5.70 8.84 -28.78
N ASP A 103 -6.97 8.95 -29.15
CA ASP A 103 -7.39 9.70 -30.34
C ASP A 103 -8.86 10.15 -30.28
N ASP A 104 -9.14 11.19 -29.49
CA ASP A 104 -9.99 12.29 -29.96
C ASP A 104 -9.66 13.54 -29.16
N VAL A 105 -8.47 14.10 -29.40
CA VAL A 105 -8.21 15.50 -29.05
C VAL A 105 -8.97 16.32 -30.08
N GLY A 106 -10.28 16.46 -29.87
CA GLY A 106 -11.08 17.46 -30.54
C GLY A 106 -10.37 18.79 -30.43
N VAL A 107 -10.27 19.49 -31.56
CA VAL A 107 -9.71 20.84 -31.62
C VAL A 107 -10.43 21.68 -30.56
N PRO A 108 -9.73 22.25 -29.57
CA PRO A 108 -10.40 22.96 -28.50
C PRO A 108 -11.04 24.23 -29.07
N ASP A 109 -12.37 24.28 -29.05
CA ASP A 109 -13.09 25.55 -29.13
C ASP A 109 -12.71 26.39 -27.90
N GLU A 110 -12.59 27.69 -28.09
CA GLU A 110 -11.89 28.63 -27.20
C GLU A 110 -12.53 28.83 -25.80
N ASP A 111 -13.57 28.05 -25.44
CA ASP A 111 -14.43 28.32 -24.28
C ASP A 111 -14.62 27.15 -23.29
N GLU A 112 -13.89 26.02 -23.40
CA GLU A 112 -14.01 24.93 -22.42
C GLU A 112 -12.90 24.95 -21.34
N ASP A 113 -13.28 25.40 -20.14
CA ASP A 113 -12.50 25.30 -18.90
C ASP A 113 -12.31 23.82 -18.47
N ILE A 114 -11.24 23.17 -18.95
CA ILE A 114 -10.84 21.84 -18.46
C ILE A 114 -10.12 21.98 -17.11
N ALA A 115 -10.85 21.73 -16.03
CA ALA A 115 -10.29 21.53 -14.70
C ALA A 115 -9.62 20.15 -14.57
N PHE A 116 -8.48 20.13 -13.87
CA PHE A 116 -7.60 18.99 -13.53
C PHE A 116 -6.67 18.45 -14.63
N GLY A 117 -5.87 19.35 -15.22
CA GLY A 117 -4.55 18.98 -15.76
C GLY A 117 -3.45 19.21 -14.72
N VAL A 118 -2.96 18.14 -14.07
CA VAL A 118 -1.66 18.21 -13.40
C VAL A 118 -0.62 18.42 -14.51
N ALA A 119 -0.05 19.61 -14.57
CA ALA A 119 0.98 19.96 -15.53
C ALA A 119 2.25 19.12 -15.29
N THR A 120 2.35 17.95 -15.93
CA THR A 120 3.65 17.36 -16.22
C THR A 120 4.25 18.18 -17.35
N ARG A 121 5.16 19.08 -16.98
CA ARG A 121 6.04 19.72 -17.95
C ARG A 121 6.74 18.63 -18.73
N ARG A 122 6.51 18.64 -20.05
CA ARG A 122 7.02 17.74 -21.07
C ARG A 122 8.47 17.29 -20.80
N LEU A 123 8.67 15.99 -20.61
CA LEU A 123 9.95 15.34 -20.90
C LEU A 123 9.82 14.74 -22.30
N GLN A 124 10.18 15.52 -23.31
CA GLN A 124 10.35 15.06 -24.68
C GLN A 124 11.83 15.21 -25.03
N GLY A 125 12.44 14.09 -25.44
CA GLY A 125 13.88 13.94 -25.68
C GLY A 125 14.31 12.68 -24.95
N GLY A 126 14.13 11.50 -25.54
CA GLY A 126 14.93 11.05 -26.68
C GLY A 126 16.01 10.16 -26.08
N GLU A 127 16.16 8.94 -26.58
CA GLU A 127 17.23 8.01 -26.20
C GLU A 127 18.57 8.74 -26.19
N GLN A 128 19.00 9.19 -25.02
CA GLN A 128 20.32 9.73 -24.78
C GLN A 128 20.92 8.77 -23.77
N ASP A 129 21.99 8.09 -24.21
CA ASP A 129 22.90 7.39 -23.33
C ASP A 129 23.11 8.24 -22.08
N LEU A 130 22.90 7.64 -20.90
CA LEU A 130 23.13 8.30 -19.61
C LEU A 130 24.48 9.02 -19.68
N ASP A 131 24.43 10.35 -19.64
CA ASP A 131 25.62 11.17 -19.66
C ASP A 131 26.47 10.81 -18.44
N LYS A 132 27.80 10.80 -18.59
CA LYS A 132 28.75 10.31 -17.56
C LYS A 132 28.50 10.87 -16.15
N LEU A 133 27.90 12.05 -16.08
CA LEU A 133 27.54 12.72 -14.83
C LEU A 133 26.39 12.01 -14.09
N ASP A 134 25.41 11.47 -14.82
CA ASP A 134 24.31 10.68 -14.29
C ASP A 134 24.76 9.25 -13.94
N GLU A 135 25.69 8.68 -14.71
CA GLU A 135 26.33 7.40 -14.35
C GLU A 135 27.15 7.53 -13.06
N ASP A 136 27.95 8.59 -12.92
CA ASP A 136 28.72 8.88 -11.70
C ASP A 136 27.82 9.18 -10.49
N ALA A 137 26.68 9.84 -10.71
CA ALA A 137 25.69 10.10 -9.66
C ALA A 137 25.04 8.80 -9.17
N ALA A 138 24.73 7.86 -10.07
CA ALA A 138 24.19 6.55 -9.72
C ALA A 138 25.22 5.71 -8.93
N VAL A 139 26.49 5.74 -9.33
CA VAL A 139 27.57 5.06 -8.60
C VAL A 139 27.76 5.66 -7.20
N SER A 140 27.72 6.98 -7.06
CA SER A 140 27.86 7.66 -5.76
C SER A 140 26.68 7.37 -4.82
N LEU A 141 25.46 7.28 -5.35
CA LEU A 141 24.26 6.87 -4.60
C LEU A 141 24.39 5.42 -4.11
N LEU A 142 24.95 4.53 -4.93
CA LEU A 142 25.17 3.14 -4.58
C LEU A 142 26.24 2.99 -3.48
N GLU A 143 27.37 3.69 -3.60
CA GLU A 143 28.42 3.69 -2.56
C GLU A 143 27.89 4.20 -1.21
N LYS A 144 27.11 5.30 -1.22
CA LYS A 144 26.43 5.80 -0.02
C LYS A 144 25.45 4.79 0.57
N ALA A 145 24.72 4.05 -0.26
CA ALA A 145 23.81 3.01 0.22
C ALA A 145 24.58 1.88 0.93
N PHE A 146 25.74 1.46 0.40
CA PHE A 146 26.59 0.46 1.04
C PHE A 146 27.20 0.92 2.37
N GLU A 147 27.63 2.17 2.47
CA GLU A 147 28.11 2.75 3.74
C GLU A 147 26.98 2.85 4.77
N THR A 148 25.78 3.28 4.35
CA THR A 148 24.61 3.42 5.23
C THR A 148 24.14 2.07 5.77
N LEU A 149 24.24 1.01 4.96
CA LEU A 149 23.81 -0.34 5.33
C LEU A 149 24.85 -1.12 6.16
N LYS A 150 26.05 -0.55 6.43
CA LYS A 150 27.16 -1.22 7.16
C LYS A 150 27.37 -2.68 6.74
N ILE A 151 27.27 -2.96 5.44
CA ILE A 151 27.53 -4.29 4.92
C ILE A 151 29.05 -4.47 4.96
N LYS A 152 29.55 -4.95 6.11
CA LYS A 152 30.91 -5.45 6.20
C LYS A 152 31.02 -6.60 5.21
N ASP A 153 31.87 -6.37 4.23
CA ASP A 153 32.37 -7.32 3.28
C ASP A 153 32.74 -8.64 3.97
N THR A 154 31.86 -9.62 3.86
CA THR A 154 32.22 -11.03 3.98
C THR A 154 32.05 -11.68 2.63
N GLY A 155 32.90 -11.27 1.69
CA GLY A 155 33.54 -12.19 0.76
C GLY A 155 32.57 -12.94 -0.15
N LYS A 156 31.90 -12.21 -1.03
CA LYS A 156 31.50 -12.78 -2.32
C LYS A 156 31.36 -11.66 -3.32
N TYR A 157 32.40 -11.51 -4.15
CA TYR A 157 32.31 -10.89 -5.47
C TYR A 157 31.09 -11.47 -6.19
N VAL A 158 29.95 -10.77 -6.14
CA VAL A 158 28.85 -11.03 -7.05
C VAL A 158 29.35 -10.53 -8.39
N LYS A 159 29.85 -11.48 -9.18
CA LYS A 159 30.40 -11.29 -10.53
C LYS A 159 29.45 -10.38 -11.33
N THR A 160 29.85 -9.13 -11.49
CA THR A 160 29.22 -8.09 -12.31
C THR A 160 29.17 -8.44 -13.80
N HIS A 161 29.71 -9.60 -14.20
CA HIS A 161 29.64 -10.11 -15.57
C HIS A 161 28.25 -10.56 -16.01
N LYS A 162 27.30 -10.86 -15.10
CA LYS A 162 25.98 -11.35 -15.51
C LYS A 162 24.95 -10.28 -15.86
N LEU A 163 25.22 -9.00 -15.58
CA LEU A 163 24.27 -7.91 -15.81
C LEU A 163 24.40 -7.28 -17.20
N LYS A 164 25.56 -7.37 -17.85
CA LYS A 164 25.74 -6.87 -19.23
C LYS A 164 24.91 -7.64 -20.25
N ASP A 165 24.68 -8.94 -20.02
CA ASP A 165 23.88 -9.77 -20.92
C ASP A 165 22.36 -9.52 -20.81
N ILE A 166 21.90 -8.95 -19.69
CA ILE A 166 20.47 -8.69 -19.45
C ILE A 166 20.01 -7.41 -20.15
N VAL A 167 20.90 -6.41 -20.28
CA VAL A 167 20.54 -5.09 -20.82
C VAL A 167 20.54 -5.04 -22.35
N MET A 168 21.24 -5.95 -23.04
CA MET A 168 21.36 -5.90 -24.52
C MET A 168 20.39 -6.82 -25.29
N GLN A 169 19.39 -7.44 -24.66
CA GLN A 169 18.39 -8.29 -25.34
C GLN A 169 16.93 -7.82 -25.19
N ALA A 170 16.70 -6.55 -24.84
CA ALA A 170 15.38 -5.93 -24.93
C ALA A 170 15.33 -4.97 -26.13
#